data_AF-A0A9X8HG91-F1
#
_entry.id   AF-A0A9X8HG91-F1
#
_cell.length_a   1.000
_cell.length_b   1.000
_cell.length_c   1.000
_cell.angle_alpha   90.00
_cell.angle_beta   90.00
_cell.angle_gamma   90.00
#
_symmetry.space_group_name_H-M   'P 1'
#
loop_
_entity.id
_entity.type
_entity.pdbx_description
1 polymer ?
#
loop_
_entity_poly.entity_id
_entity_poly.type
_entity_poly.pdbx_seq_one_letter_code
_entity_poly.pdbx_strand_id
1 'polypeptide(L)' 'STAHYDLLGFVSHMGSNTHSGHYVAHIKKDGKWIFFNDAKVAISDTPPFGAGYIYLYRRRQSPPTN' A
#
# COMPACT_ATOMS: atom_id res chain seq x y z
N SER A 1 -13.70 -16.53 -15.93
CA SER A 1 -12.39 -16.40 -15.26
C SER A 1 -12.44 -15.21 -14.31
N THR A 2 -12.38 -15.43 -13.00
CA THR A 2 -12.30 -14.35 -12.00
C THR A 2 -10.87 -13.80 -11.94
N ALA A 3 -10.71 -12.47 -12.02
CA ALA A 3 -9.42 -11.84 -11.84
C ALA A 3 -9.15 -11.66 -10.34
N HIS A 4 -8.07 -12.27 -9.84
CA HIS A 4 -7.62 -12.10 -8.46
C HIS A 4 -6.49 -11.07 -8.41
N TYR A 5 -6.40 -10.34 -7.31
CA TYR A 5 -5.38 -9.32 -7.10
C TYR A 5 -4.80 -9.40 -5.70
N ASP A 6 -3.52 -9.04 -5.57
CA ASP A 6 -2.82 -8.90 -4.31
C ASP A 6 -2.54 -7.42 -4.04
N LEU A 7 -2.82 -6.97 -2.82
CA LEU A 7 -2.48 -5.61 -2.41
C LEU A 7 -0.95 -5.46 -2.35
N LEU A 8 -0.41 -4.52 -3.12
CA LEU A 8 1.01 -4.18 -3.11
C LEU A 8 1.31 -3.05 -2.14
N GLY A 9 0.40 -2.09 -2.02
CA GLY A 9 0.67 -0.87 -1.28
C GLY A 9 -0.51 0.08 -1.27
N PHE A 10 -0.42 1.09 -0.43
CA PHE A 10 -1.38 2.19 -0.40
C PHE A 10 -0.71 3.50 -0.01
N VAL A 11 -1.28 4.60 -0.49
CA VAL A 11 -0.90 5.96 -0.14
C VAL A 11 -1.98 6.53 0.77
N SER A 12 -1.58 7.08 1.90
CA SER A 12 -2.46 7.73 2.87
C SER A 12 -2.25 9.23 2.85
N HIS A 13 -3.35 9.98 2.91
CA HIS A 13 -3.33 11.40 3.23
C HIS A 13 -3.54 11.54 4.75
N MET A 14 -2.63 12.23 5.42
CA MET A 14 -2.72 12.56 6.83
C MET A 14 -3.05 14.04 6.96
N GLY A 15 -4.33 14.34 7.14
CA GLY A 15 -4.83 15.69 7.33
C GLY A 15 -6.34 15.69 7.48
N SER A 16 -6.90 16.75 8.04
CA SER A 16 -8.34 16.89 8.26
C SER A 16 -9.07 17.59 7.11
N ASN A 17 -8.35 18.08 6.09
CA ASN A 17 -8.93 18.82 4.98
C ASN A 17 -8.31 18.39 3.63
N THR A 18 -8.97 18.72 2.53
CA THR A 18 -8.54 18.32 1.17
C THR A 18 -7.48 19.23 0.56
N HIS A 19 -7.25 20.42 1.12
CA HIS A 19 -6.35 21.43 0.56
C HIS A 19 -4.93 21.37 1.16
N SER A 20 -4.76 20.67 2.29
CA SER A 20 -3.48 20.47 2.95
C SER A 20 -3.45 19.17 3.73
N GLY A 21 -2.24 18.65 3.94
CA GLY A 21 -1.97 17.44 4.70
C GLY A 21 -0.66 16.82 4.26
N HIS A 22 -0.39 15.62 4.76
CA HIS A 22 0.86 14.93 4.51
C HIS A 22 0.64 13.57 3.85
N TYR A 23 1.30 13.31 2.73
CA TYR A 23 1.18 12.03 2.03
C TYR A 23 2.29 11.07 2.44
N VAL A 24 1.90 9.84 2.76
CA VAL A 24 2.82 8.76 3.12
C VAL A 24 2.43 7.49 2.39
N ALA A 25 3.39 6.60 2.17
CA ALA A 25 3.15 5.33 1.49
C ALA A 25 3.47 4.14 2.38
N HIS A 26 2.63 3.11 2.30
CA HIS A 26 2.89 1.79 2.86
C HIS A 26 3.00 0.81 1.71
N ILE A 27 4.17 0.19 1.52
CA ILE A 27 4.43 -0.76 0.42
C ILE A 27 4.86 -2.09 1.00
N LYS A 28 4.32 -3.19 0.47
CA LYS A 28 4.74 -4.55 0.80
C LYS A 28 5.96 -4.94 -0.02
N LYS A 29 7.09 -5.15 0.64
CA LYS A 29 8.35 -5.59 0.05
C LYS A 29 8.91 -6.77 0.83
N ASP A 30 9.25 -7.86 0.12
CA ASP A 30 9.85 -9.07 0.69
C ASP A 30 9.08 -9.61 1.92
N GLY A 31 7.74 -9.60 1.81
CA GLY A 31 6.83 -10.07 2.87
C GLY A 31 6.57 -9.07 4.01
N LYS A 32 7.33 -7.97 4.09
CA LYS A 32 7.21 -6.94 5.12
C LYS A 32 6.54 -5.69 4.58
N TRP A 33 5.82 -4.98 5.44
CA TRP A 33 5.29 -3.67 5.12
C TRP A 33 6.28 -2.59 5.50
N ILE A 34 6.54 -1.68 4.57
CA ILE A 34 7.50 -0.59 4.73
C ILE A 34 6.73 0.72 4.66
N PHE A 35 6.91 1.55 5.67
CA PHE A 35 6.40 2.91 5.77
C PHE A 35 7.42 3.89 5.21
N PHE A 36 7.01 4.61 4.17
CA PHE A 36 7.77 5.69 3.54
C PHE A 36 7.13 7.02 3.91
N ASN A 37 7.88 7.81 4.65
CA ASN A 37 7.53 9.17 5.07
C ASN A 37 8.67 10.10 4.69
N ASP A 38 8.61 10.61 3.46
CA ASP A 38 9.68 11.39 2.83
C ASP A 38 11.03 10.65 2.93
N ALA A 39 12.03 11.27 3.57
CA ALA A 39 13.34 10.68 3.81
C ALA A 39 13.36 9.62 4.92
N LYS A 40 12.29 9.50 5.72
CA LYS A 40 12.19 8.53 6.82
C LYS A 40 11.55 7.24 6.32
N VAL A 41 12.25 6.13 6.50
CA VAL A 41 11.80 4.81 6.08
C VAL A 41 11.84 3.87 7.28
N ALA A 42 10.75 3.16 7.53
CA ALA A 42 10.63 2.23 8.66
C ALA A 42 9.84 0.98 8.29
N ILE A 43 10.05 -0.11 9.02
CA ILE A 43 9.16 -1.28 8.97
C ILE A 43 7.86 -0.91 9.68
N SER A 44 6.73 -1.29 9.09
CA SER A 44 5.40 -1.08 9.63
C SER A 44 4.77 -2.42 9.98
N ASP A 45 4.89 -2.84 11.23
CA ASP A 45 4.33 -4.12 11.69
C ASP A 45 2.79 -4.15 11.59
N THR A 46 2.16 -3.00 11.81
CA THR A 46 0.69 -2.84 11.74
C THR A 46 0.31 -1.69 10.81
N PRO A 47 0.30 -1.90 9.48
CA PRO A 47 -0.07 -0.85 8.53
C PRO A 47 -1.54 -0.43 8.69
N PRO A 48 -1.87 0.87 8.60
CA PRO A 48 -3.24 1.36 8.75
C PRO A 48 -4.06 1.15 7.46
N PHE A 49 -4.37 -0.10 7.13
CA PHE A 49 -5.03 -0.47 5.88
C PHE A 49 -6.37 0.23 5.61
N GLY A 50 -7.06 0.74 6.62
CA GLY A 50 -8.33 1.49 6.46
C GLY A 50 -8.15 2.99 6.19
N ALA A 51 -6.94 3.52 6.31
CA ALA A 51 -6.64 4.94 6.14
C ALA A 51 -5.96 5.24 4.79
N GLY A 52 -6.04 4.33 3.82
CA GLY A 52 -5.52 4.54 2.47
C GLY A 52 -6.45 5.44 1.68
N TYR A 53 -5.87 6.38 0.94
CA TYR A 53 -6.57 7.18 -0.05
C TYR A 53 -6.48 6.54 -1.44
N ILE A 54 -5.31 6.01 -1.80
CA ILE A 54 -5.08 5.29 -3.06
C ILE A 54 -4.53 3.91 -2.74
N TYR A 55 -5.12 2.86 -3.30
CA TYR A 55 -4.66 1.48 -3.14
C TYR A 55 -4.14 0.92 -4.46
N LEU A 56 -2.99 0.24 -4.39
CA LEU A 56 -2.33 -0.36 -5.53
C LEU A 56 -2.41 -1.87 -5.43
N TYR A 57 -3.07 -2.49 -6.41
CA TYR A 57 -3.28 -3.93 -6.50
C TYR A 57 -2.59 -4.49 -7.73
N ARG A 58 -1.85 -5.59 -7.58
CA ARG A 58 -1.28 -6.35 -8.69
C ARG A 58 -2.18 -7.51 -9.04
N ARG A 59 -2.46 -7.70 -10.33
CA ARG A 59 -3.16 -8.91 -10.79
C ARG A 59 -2.33 -10.14 -10.41
N ARG A 60 -2.95 -11.07 -9.70
CA ARG A 60 -2.37 -12.38 -9.42
C ARG A 60 -2.30 -13.12 -10.75
N GLN A 61 -1.10 -13.45 -11.19
CA GLN A 61 -0.94 -14.36 -12.31
C GLN A 61 -1.41 -15.74 -11.84
N SER A 62 -2.27 -16.37 -12.63
CA SER A 62 -2.53 -17.79 -12.45
C SER A 62 -1.20 -18.52 -12.56
N PRO A 63 -0.93 -19.54 -11.73
CA PRO A 63 0.20 -20.44 -11.98
C PRO A 63 0.12 -20.91 -13.45
N PRO A 64 1.25 -21.04 -14.15
CA PRO A 64 1.23 -21.63 -15.49
C PRO A 64 0.51 -22.98 -15.40
N THR A 65 -0.55 -23.13 -16.18
CA THR A 65 -1.23 -24.41 -16.36
C THR A 65 -0.32 -25.27 -17.23
N ASN A 66 0.17 -26.38 -16.68
CA ASN A 66 0.79 -27.44 -17.48
C ASN A 66 -0.24 -28.09 -18.41
#